data_AF-Q9BG71-F1
#
_entry.id   AF-Q9BG71-F1
#
_cell.length_a   1.000
_cell.length_b   1.000
_cell.length_c   1.000
_cell.angle_alpha   90.00
_cell.angle_beta   90.00
_cell.angle_gamma   90.00
#
_symmetry.space_group_name_H-M   'P 1'
#
loop_
_entity.id
_entity.type
_entity.pdbx_description
1 polymer ?
#
loop_
_entity_poly.entity_id
_entity_poly.type
_entity_poly.pdbx_seq_one_letter_code
_entity_poly.pdbx_strand_id
1 'polypeptide(L)' 'LGCQALSEMIQFYLEEVMPRAENHDPDIKNHVNSLGEKLKTLRLRLRRCHRFLPCENKSKAVEQVKSA' A
#
# COMPACT_ATOMS: atom_id res chain seq x y z
N LEU A 1 8.76 -12.19 7.57
CA LEU A 1 9.74 -11.12 7.29
C LEU A 1 9.55 -10.49 5.91
N GLY A 2 9.77 -11.18 4.78
CA GLY A 2 9.69 -10.56 3.44
C GLY A 2 8.38 -9.81 3.11
N CYS A 3 7.22 -10.41 3.40
CA CYS A 3 5.92 -9.74 3.19
C CYS A 3 5.74 -8.48 4.04
N GLN A 4 6.11 -8.55 5.32
CA GLN A 4 5.97 -7.43 6.27
C GLN A 4 6.87 -6.28 5.86
N ALA A 5 8.14 -6.55 5.57
CA ALA A 5 9.09 -5.55 5.09
C ALA A 5 8.59 -4.88 3.80
N LEU A 6 8.06 -5.65 2.84
CA LEU A 6 7.50 -5.07 1.63
C LEU A 6 6.26 -4.20 1.92
N SER A 7 5.34 -4.68 2.75
CA SER A 7 4.14 -3.94 3.17
C SER A 7 4.50 -2.61 3.84
N GLU A 8 5.47 -2.63 4.76
CA GLU A 8 5.99 -1.46 5.48
C GLU A 8 6.66 -0.47 4.52
N MET A 9 7.49 -0.96 3.58
CA MET A 9 8.12 -0.11 2.57
C MET A 9 7.10 0.55 1.64
N ILE A 10 6.08 -0.18 1.18
CA ILE A 10 5.02 0.42 0.35
C ILE A 10 4.29 1.51 1.13
N GLN A 11 4.00 1.29 2.41
CA GLN A 11 3.37 2.28 3.27
C GLN A 11 4.25 3.52 3.47
N PHE A 12 5.53 3.32 3.80
CA PHE A 12 6.51 4.41 3.95
C PHE A 12 6.58 5.31 2.71
N TYR A 13 6.63 4.71 1.50
CA TYR A 13 6.66 5.50 0.28
C TYR A 13 5.38 6.31 0.07
N LEU A 14 4.22 5.71 0.29
CA LEU A 14 2.93 6.35 0.07
C LEU A 14 2.60 7.44 1.10
N GLU A 15 3.03 7.27 2.36
CA GLU A 15 2.65 8.14 3.48
C GLU A 15 3.74 9.16 3.83
N GLU A 16 5.03 8.83 3.65
CA GLU A 16 6.14 9.69 4.08
C GLU A 16 6.96 10.27 2.94
N VAL A 17 7.19 9.50 1.86
CA VAL A 17 8.09 9.93 0.77
C VAL A 17 7.36 10.73 -0.29
N MET A 18 6.33 10.16 -0.92
CA MET A 18 5.64 10.77 -2.05
C MET A 18 5.00 12.13 -1.71
N PRO A 19 4.34 12.31 -0.54
CA PRO A 19 3.78 13.60 -0.16
C PRO A 19 4.83 14.71 0.00
N ARG A 20 6.08 14.37 0.36
CA ARG A 20 7.18 15.35 0.41
C ARG A 20 7.73 15.62 -1.00
N ALA A 21 7.85 14.57 -1.81
CA ALA A 21 8.37 14.67 -3.16
C ALA A 21 7.47 15.49 -4.08
N GLU A 22 6.15 15.34 -4.01
CA GLU A 22 5.21 16.07 -4.88
C GLU A 22 5.21 17.59 -4.67
N ASN A 23 5.73 18.07 -3.52
CA ASN A 23 5.81 19.48 -3.16
C ASN A 23 7.14 20.14 -3.61
N HIS A 24 8.07 19.36 -4.15
CA HIS A 24 9.39 19.87 -4.54
C HIS A 24 9.34 20.74 -5.80
N ASP A 25 8.49 20.38 -6.77
CA ASP A 25 8.34 21.09 -8.04
C ASP A 25 6.89 20.89 -8.57
N PRO A 26 6.16 21.96 -8.93
CA PRO A 26 4.83 21.86 -9.52
C PRO A 26 4.74 20.93 -10.75
N ASP A 27 5.79 20.88 -11.57
CA ASP A 27 5.82 20.10 -12.80
C ASP A 27 5.89 18.59 -12.52
N ILE A 28 6.46 18.18 -11.39
CA ILE A 28 6.54 16.75 -11.01
C ILE A 28 5.32 16.26 -10.22
N LYS A 29 4.53 17.17 -9.65
CA LYS A 29 3.42 16.82 -8.73
C LYS A 29 2.49 15.76 -9.33
N ASN A 30 2.07 15.97 -10.58
CA ASN A 30 1.17 15.04 -11.27
C ASN A 30 1.82 13.68 -11.55
N HIS A 31 3.14 13.67 -11.82
CA HIS A 31 3.89 12.44 -12.03
C HIS A 31 4.06 11.64 -10.74
N VAL A 32 4.38 12.30 -9.63
CA VAL A 32 4.49 11.66 -8.30
C VAL A 32 3.15 11.10 -7.86
N ASN A 33 2.06 11.85 -8.04
CA ASN A 33 0.71 11.38 -7.74
C ASN A 33 0.32 10.16 -8.58
N SER A 34 0.58 10.20 -9.90
CA SER A 34 0.33 9.06 -10.79
C SER A 34 1.11 7.81 -10.37
N LEU A 35 2.36 7.98 -9.94
CA LEU A 35 3.18 6.88 -9.42
C LEU A 35 2.59 6.28 -8.14
N GLY A 36 2.13 7.13 -7.21
CA GLY A 36 1.46 6.69 -5.99
C GLY A 36 0.21 5.86 -6.27
N GLU A 37 -0.61 6.27 -7.23
CA GLU A 37 -1.81 5.51 -7.62
C GLU A 37 -1.48 4.16 -8.28
N LYS A 38 -0.44 4.09 -9.10
CA LYS A 38 0.05 2.82 -9.66
C LYS A 38 0.54 1.88 -8.56
N LEU A 39 1.26 2.40 -7.56
CA LEU A 39 1.75 1.61 -6.44
C LEU A 39 0.60 1.09 -5.56
N LYS A 40 -0.40 1.92 -5.25
CA LYS A 40 -1.63 1.50 -4.55
C LYS A 40 -2.36 0.39 -5.31
N THR A 41 -2.49 0.54 -6.64
CA THR A 41 -3.12 -0.46 -7.51
C THR A 41 -2.38 -1.79 -7.46
N LEU A 42 -1.04 -1.77 -7.53
CA LEU A 42 -0.21 -2.97 -7.40
C LEU A 42 -0.40 -3.64 -6.02
N ARG A 43 -0.30 -2.87 -4.93
CA ARG A 43 -0.51 -3.37 -3.56
C ARG A 43 -1.86 -4.06 -3.41
N LEU A 44 -2.93 -3.44 -3.92
CA LEU A 44 -4.28 -4.02 -3.92
C LEU A 44 -4.35 -5.35 -4.68
N ARG A 45 -3.70 -5.45 -5.84
CA ARG A 45 -3.67 -6.68 -6.64
C ARG A 45 -2.92 -7.80 -5.93
N LEU A 46 -1.76 -7.51 -5.32
CA LEU A 46 -0.99 -8.48 -4.54
C LEU A 46 -1.74 -8.97 -3.30
N ARG A 47 -2.51 -8.10 -2.64
CA ARG A 47 -3.35 -8.45 -1.49
C ARG A 47 -4.51 -9.37 -1.88
N ARG A 48 -5.22 -9.05 -2.99
CA ARG A 48 -6.45 -9.77 -3.40
C ARG A 48 -6.18 -11.07 -4.16
N CYS A 49 -5.14 -11.12 -4.98
CA CYS A 49 -4.91 -12.23 -5.90
C CYS A 49 -3.84 -13.19 -5.36
N HIS A 50 -4.08 -14.50 -5.45
CA HIS A 50 -3.12 -15.60 -5.20
C HIS A 50 -2.32 -15.54 -3.89
N ARG A 51 -2.74 -14.72 -2.92
CA ARG A 51 -2.06 -14.53 -1.62
C ARG A 51 -0.60 -14.10 -1.76
N PHE A 52 -0.28 -13.20 -2.70
CA PHE A 52 1.09 -12.68 -2.84
C PHE A 52 1.52 -11.77 -1.68
N LEU A 53 0.56 -11.08 -1.04
CA LEU A 53 0.81 -10.22 0.13
C LEU A 53 -0.06 -10.66 1.33
N PRO A 54 0.19 -11.85 1.90
CA PRO A 54 -0.71 -12.46 2.88
C PRO A 54 -0.72 -11.75 4.24
N CYS A 55 0.35 -11.03 4.60
CA CYS A 55 0.47 -10.32 5.86
C CYS A 55 -0.48 -9.12 6.00
N GLU A 56 -1.05 -8.63 4.89
CA GLU A 56 -2.08 -7.58 4.92
C GLU A 56 -3.52 -8.12 5.00
N ASN A 57 -3.70 -9.44 4.92
CA ASN A 57 -5.02 -10.05 4.97
C ASN A 57 -5.50 -10.20 6.42
N LYS A 58 -6.81 -9.99 6.62
CA LYS A 58 -7.46 -10.19 7.91
C LYS A 58 -8.15 -11.56 7.95
N SER A 59 -8.19 -12.16 9.14
CA SER A 59 -8.91 -13.42 9.36
C SER A 59 -10.41 -13.16 9.45
N LYS A 60 -11.18 -13.76 8.52
CA LYS A 60 -12.66 -13.68 8.54
C LYS A 60 -13.26 -14.28 9.81
N ALA A 61 -12.66 -15.34 10.34
CA ALA A 61 -13.13 -15.97 11.59
C ALA A 61 -13.00 -15.00 12.77
N VAL A 62 -11.88 -14.27 12.86
CA VAL A 62 -11.68 -13.25 13.89
C VAL A 62 -12.66 -12.09 13.72
N GLU A 63 -12.95 -11.69 12.48
CA GLU A 63 -13.97 -10.66 12.19
C GLU A 63 -15.37 -11.08 12.64
N GLN A 64 -15.77 -12.33 12.37
CA GLN A 64 -17.07 -12.87 12.81
C GLN A 64 -17.22 -12.89 14.34
N VAL A 65 -16.16 -13.30 15.05
CA VAL A 65 -16.13 -13.29 16.53
C VAL A 65 -16.26 -11.87 17.09
N LYS A 66 -15.69 -10.85 16.42
CA LYS A 66 -15.79 -9.44 16.85
C LYS A 66 -17.15 -8.82 16.59
N SER A 67 -17.94 -9.37 15.67
CA SER A 67 -19.25 -8.83 15.27
C SER A 67 -20.45 -9.53 15.92
N ALA A 68 -20.22 -10.62 16.65
CA ALA A 68 -21.23 -11.34 17.43
C ALA A 68 -21.42 -10.67 18.79
#